data_AF-A0A3N4IRA9-F1
#
_entry.id   AF-A0A3N4IRA9-F1
#
_cell.length_a   1.000
_cell.length_b   1.000
_cell.length_c   1.000
_cell.angle_alpha   90.00
_cell.angle_beta   90.00
_cell.angle_gamma   90.00
#
_symmetry.space_group_name_H-M   'P 1'
#
loop_
_entity.id
_entity.type
_entity.pdbx_description
1 polymer ?
#
loop_
_entity_poly.entity_id
_entity_poly.type
_entity_poly.pdbx_seq_one_letter_code
_entity_poly.pdbx_strand_id
1 'polypeptide(L)'
;MYDNLGILFSGRFDRIGDLDDHQKAIKYTEAALAATPRDHPDRAGRYINLGHHFSARFERIGDLDDLHKAIKHTETALAANPRDCLDRARKYNNLGTAFSKRFTRIGDLDDLQKAIKYTEAALAAIPRDHPYRAGMYNNLGTMFTERFKRVGDLDDLQKAIKHIEAALAATPGDHPNRALIYNSLGTVFFERFKGVKDLGDLQKAIKHAEAALAATPGDHPIRAGIYRNLGLMFSQRFERVEDLHDLQKAIKHSEEAVAATPQDHPDRAREYNGLGACLQSRYFWTRSPEDFNECLRLYYEAWHCRISPPRDRIQAALGAGHLLCSTGSVNLQLLKRDDQQYILSEFSGLASTAASVALLAGREAYHSLKLLELGRGIIMGFAIDSRSEVSDLKVDYRFEFDQYHRLRVEINSPIDETMCG
;
A
#
# COMPACT_ATOMS: atom_id res chain seq x y z
N MET A 1 9.64 -16.27 -35.72
CA MET A 1 8.64 -15.27 -36.19
C MET A 1 7.65 -14.90 -35.09
N TYR A 2 6.97 -15.87 -34.45
CA TYR A 2 5.97 -15.58 -33.40
C TYR A 2 6.52 -14.88 -32.14
N ASP A 3 7.71 -15.22 -31.67
CA ASP A 3 8.30 -14.62 -30.45
C ASP A 3 8.63 -13.13 -30.62
N ASN A 4 9.24 -12.75 -31.76
CA ASN A 4 9.52 -11.35 -32.08
C ASN A 4 8.24 -10.51 -32.22
N LEU A 5 7.14 -11.09 -32.70
CA LEU A 5 5.85 -10.43 -32.73
C LEU A 5 5.28 -10.22 -31.32
N GLY A 6 5.43 -11.21 -30.44
CA GLY A 6 5.05 -11.10 -29.02
C GLY A 6 5.76 -9.95 -28.30
N ILE A 7 7.08 -9.85 -28.48
CA ILE A 7 7.90 -8.77 -27.91
C ILE A 7 7.49 -7.40 -28.49
N LEU A 8 7.27 -7.33 -29.81
CA LEU A 8 6.90 -6.08 -30.48
C LEU A 8 5.53 -5.54 -30.03
N PHE A 9 4.53 -6.41 -29.90
CA PHE A 9 3.23 -6.02 -29.37
C PHE A 9 3.30 -5.62 -27.89
N SER A 10 4.15 -6.28 -27.09
CA SER A 10 4.39 -5.86 -25.70
C SER A 10 5.01 -4.48 -25.61
N GLY A 11 6.05 -4.18 -26.41
CA GLY A 11 6.65 -2.84 -26.41
C GLY A 11 5.68 -1.76 -26.88
N ARG A 12 4.76 -2.10 -27.80
CA ARG A 12 3.70 -1.18 -28.23
C ARG A 12 2.66 -0.98 -27.13
N PHE A 13 2.28 -2.03 -26.41
CA PHE A 13 1.43 -1.95 -25.24
C PHE A 13 2.05 -1.10 -24.13
N ASP A 14 3.33 -1.29 -23.80
CA ASP A 14 4.00 -0.51 -22.75
C ASP A 14 3.97 0.99 -23.05
N ARG A 15 4.00 1.35 -24.34
CA ARG A 15 3.97 2.74 -24.81
C ARG A 15 2.57 3.33 -24.95
N ILE A 16 1.59 2.54 -25.40
CA ILE A 16 0.26 3.04 -25.83
C ILE A 16 -0.86 2.61 -24.88
N GLY A 17 -0.67 1.53 -24.11
CA GLY A 17 -1.66 0.97 -23.20
C GLY A 17 -2.78 0.17 -23.88
N ASP A 18 -2.63 -0.18 -25.16
CA ASP A 18 -3.65 -0.91 -25.92
C ASP A 18 -3.75 -2.38 -25.48
N LEU A 19 -4.85 -2.72 -24.80
CA LEU A 19 -5.12 -4.06 -24.30
C LEU A 19 -5.20 -5.12 -25.41
N ASP A 20 -5.58 -4.75 -26.64
CA ASP A 20 -5.63 -5.69 -27.77
C ASP A 20 -4.22 -6.11 -28.21
N ASP A 21 -3.26 -5.18 -28.14
CA ASP A 21 -1.85 -5.52 -28.35
C ASP A 21 -1.32 -6.43 -27.27
N HIS A 22 -1.74 -6.23 -26.03
CA HIS A 22 -1.32 -7.09 -24.95
C HIS A 22 -1.85 -8.52 -25.11
N GLN A 23 -3.10 -8.65 -25.52
CA GLN A 23 -3.73 -9.94 -25.80
C GLN A 23 -3.06 -10.65 -26.99
N LYS A 24 -2.68 -9.89 -28.02
CA LYS A 24 -1.87 -10.41 -29.14
C LYS A 24 -0.48 -10.85 -28.67
N ALA A 25 0.17 -10.09 -27.81
CA ALA A 25 1.49 -10.45 -27.26
C ALA A 25 1.44 -11.79 -26.53
N ILE A 26 0.47 -11.98 -25.63
CA ILE A 26 0.26 -13.25 -24.91
C ILE A 26 -0.01 -14.38 -25.92
N LYS A 27 -0.96 -14.19 -26.85
CA LYS A 27 -1.33 -15.20 -27.85
C LYS A 27 -0.14 -15.65 -28.70
N TYR A 28 0.68 -14.72 -29.18
CA TYR A 28 1.84 -15.07 -30.01
C TYR A 28 2.94 -15.76 -29.21
N THR A 29 3.17 -15.35 -27.97
CA THR A 29 4.16 -16.00 -27.09
C THR A 29 3.69 -17.40 -26.65
N GLU A 30 2.38 -17.62 -26.44
CA GLU A 30 1.81 -18.96 -26.20
C GLU A 30 1.94 -19.87 -27.41
N ALA A 31 1.62 -19.38 -28.61
CA ALA A 31 1.80 -20.13 -29.86
C ALA A 31 3.28 -20.46 -30.10
N ALA A 32 4.17 -19.52 -29.81
CA ALA A 32 5.60 -19.73 -29.83
C ALA A 32 5.99 -20.84 -28.84
N LEU A 33 5.52 -20.81 -27.60
CA LEU A 33 5.82 -21.83 -26.60
C LEU A 33 5.30 -23.21 -27.02
N ALA A 34 4.10 -23.30 -27.60
CA ALA A 34 3.53 -24.55 -28.10
C ALA A 34 4.36 -25.17 -29.23
N ALA A 35 4.91 -24.33 -30.12
CA ALA A 35 5.76 -24.77 -31.22
C ALA A 35 7.21 -25.10 -30.83
N THR A 36 7.60 -24.89 -29.56
CA THR A 36 8.97 -25.11 -29.08
C THR A 36 9.09 -26.48 -28.41
N PRO A 37 10.00 -27.37 -28.83
CA PRO A 37 10.22 -28.65 -28.14
C PRO A 37 10.52 -28.48 -26.65
N ARG A 38 10.17 -29.46 -25.82
CA ARG A 38 10.31 -29.39 -24.35
C ARG A 38 11.74 -29.15 -23.89
N ASP A 39 12.70 -29.76 -24.59
CA ASP A 39 14.13 -29.70 -24.23
C ASP A 39 14.88 -28.56 -24.93
N HIS A 40 14.17 -27.69 -25.64
CA HIS A 40 14.78 -26.59 -26.38
C HIS A 40 15.25 -25.48 -25.43
N PRO A 41 16.47 -24.95 -25.57
CA PRO A 41 17.04 -23.94 -24.66
C PRO A 41 16.18 -22.66 -24.57
N ASP A 42 15.61 -22.21 -25.69
CA ASP A 42 14.76 -21.00 -25.73
C ASP A 42 13.40 -21.16 -25.05
N ARG A 43 13.00 -22.37 -24.67
CA ARG A 43 11.70 -22.61 -24.03
C ARG A 43 11.59 -21.88 -22.70
N ALA A 44 12.69 -21.82 -21.94
CA ALA A 44 12.76 -21.06 -20.70
C ALA A 44 12.54 -19.55 -20.94
N GLY A 45 13.14 -18.99 -22.00
CA GLY A 45 12.94 -17.59 -22.38
C GLY A 45 11.48 -17.26 -22.70
N ARG A 46 10.76 -18.17 -23.38
CA ARG A 46 9.33 -17.99 -23.70
C ARG A 46 8.44 -17.98 -22.46
N TYR A 47 8.75 -18.80 -21.46
CA TYR A 47 8.06 -18.76 -20.17
C TYR A 47 8.32 -17.44 -19.43
N ILE A 48 9.53 -16.88 -19.48
CA ILE A 48 9.83 -15.55 -18.90
C ILE A 48 9.00 -14.48 -19.60
N ASN A 49 8.92 -14.50 -20.94
CA ASN A 49 8.16 -13.53 -21.72
C ASN A 49 6.66 -13.60 -21.35
N LEU A 50 6.08 -14.80 -21.24
CA LEU A 50 4.70 -14.95 -20.74
C LEU A 50 4.53 -14.40 -19.33
N GLY A 51 5.48 -14.72 -18.43
CA GLY A 51 5.48 -14.19 -17.07
C GLY A 51 5.45 -12.66 -17.03
N HIS A 52 6.27 -12.02 -17.87
CA HIS A 52 6.31 -10.57 -18.01
C HIS A 52 5.00 -10.02 -18.55
N HIS A 53 4.42 -10.64 -19.60
CA HIS A 53 3.18 -10.15 -20.18
C HIS A 53 2.01 -10.22 -19.19
N PHE A 54 1.86 -11.32 -18.45
CA PHE A 54 0.82 -11.38 -17.43
C PHE A 54 1.06 -10.38 -16.28
N SER A 55 2.31 -10.14 -15.89
CA SER A 55 2.61 -9.12 -14.87
C SER A 55 2.26 -7.70 -15.32
N ALA A 56 2.55 -7.34 -16.57
CA ALA A 56 2.21 -6.05 -17.14
C ALA A 56 0.69 -5.87 -17.32
N ARG A 57 -0.02 -6.93 -17.71
CA ARG A 57 -1.50 -6.92 -17.76
C ARG A 57 -2.12 -6.74 -16.39
N PHE A 58 -1.59 -7.42 -15.37
CA PHE A 58 -1.98 -7.22 -13.99
C PHE A 58 -1.77 -5.75 -13.54
N GLU A 59 -0.67 -5.10 -13.90
CA GLU A 59 -0.44 -3.69 -13.54
C GLU A 59 -1.51 -2.74 -14.10
N ARG A 60 -2.11 -3.07 -15.25
CA ARG A 60 -3.16 -2.25 -15.86
C ARG A 60 -4.57 -2.61 -15.41
N ILE A 61 -4.88 -3.91 -15.35
CA ILE A 61 -6.25 -4.40 -15.11
C ILE A 61 -6.47 -4.73 -13.63
N GLY A 62 -5.41 -5.12 -12.91
CA GLY A 62 -5.49 -5.55 -11.53
C GLY A 62 -6.04 -6.97 -11.32
N ASP A 63 -6.12 -7.78 -12.38
CA ASP A 63 -6.60 -9.16 -12.35
C ASP A 63 -5.59 -10.10 -11.68
N LEU A 64 -5.96 -10.64 -10.51
CA LEU A 64 -5.10 -11.52 -9.72
C LEU A 64 -4.75 -12.84 -10.45
N ASP A 65 -5.60 -13.30 -11.37
CA ASP A 65 -5.30 -14.52 -12.15
C ASP A 65 -4.10 -14.32 -13.07
N ASP A 66 -3.89 -13.10 -13.55
CA ASP A 66 -2.70 -12.76 -14.32
C ASP A 66 -1.46 -12.80 -13.45
N LEU A 67 -1.54 -12.30 -12.23
CA LEU A 67 -0.42 -12.37 -11.31
C LEU A 67 -0.07 -13.83 -10.95
N HIS A 68 -1.07 -14.69 -10.78
CA HIS A 68 -0.88 -16.13 -10.61
C HIS A 68 -0.22 -16.80 -11.81
N LYS A 69 -0.68 -16.49 -13.03
CA LYS A 69 -0.05 -16.97 -14.27
C LYS A 69 1.38 -16.48 -14.40
N ALA A 70 1.65 -15.22 -14.04
CA ALA A 70 2.98 -14.62 -14.08
C ALA A 70 3.97 -15.39 -13.18
N ILE A 71 3.57 -15.67 -11.94
CA ILE A 71 4.34 -16.46 -10.99
C ILE A 71 4.59 -17.86 -11.55
N LYS A 72 3.52 -18.58 -11.95
CA LYS A 72 3.59 -19.95 -12.46
C LYS A 72 4.54 -20.09 -13.65
N HIS A 73 4.44 -19.19 -14.63
CA HIS A 73 5.31 -19.22 -15.80
C HIS A 73 6.77 -18.93 -15.44
N THR A 74 7.02 -17.98 -14.53
CA THR A 74 8.39 -17.65 -14.11
C THR A 74 9.01 -18.78 -13.27
N GLU A 75 8.25 -19.46 -12.42
CA GLU A 75 8.69 -20.65 -11.68
C GLU A 75 9.01 -21.81 -12.65
N THR A 76 8.18 -22.02 -13.66
CA THR A 76 8.44 -23.02 -14.72
C THR A 76 9.73 -22.70 -15.48
N ALA A 77 9.97 -21.42 -15.79
CA ALA A 77 11.20 -20.98 -16.45
C ALA A 77 12.45 -21.20 -15.58
N LEU A 78 12.31 -21.08 -14.25
CA LEU A 78 13.37 -21.32 -13.28
C LEU A 78 13.69 -22.81 -13.17
N ALA A 79 12.68 -23.67 -13.14
CA ALA A 79 12.82 -25.13 -13.11
C ALA A 79 13.47 -25.69 -14.39
N ALA A 80 13.30 -25.02 -15.54
CA ALA A 80 13.90 -25.41 -16.82
C ALA A 80 15.45 -25.27 -16.89
N ASN A 81 16.08 -24.83 -15.79
CA ASN A 81 17.51 -24.89 -15.49
C ASN A 81 18.49 -24.54 -16.65
N PRO A 82 18.47 -23.32 -17.19
CA PRO A 82 19.52 -22.88 -18.10
C PRO A 82 20.85 -22.66 -17.36
N ARG A 83 21.94 -22.90 -18.09
CA ARG A 83 23.34 -22.89 -17.59
C ARG A 83 23.86 -21.49 -17.22
N ASP A 84 23.15 -20.43 -17.57
CA ASP A 84 23.58 -19.04 -17.37
C ASP A 84 23.09 -18.45 -16.03
N CYS A 85 24.02 -17.85 -15.28
CA CYS A 85 23.75 -17.16 -14.01
C CYS A 85 22.93 -15.87 -14.18
N LEU A 86 23.10 -15.15 -15.30
CA LEU A 86 22.40 -13.88 -15.54
C LEU A 86 20.92 -14.10 -15.84
N ASP A 87 20.59 -15.14 -16.61
CA ASP A 87 19.19 -15.51 -16.87
C ASP A 87 18.48 -15.96 -15.58
N ARG A 88 19.22 -16.59 -14.66
CA ARG A 88 18.71 -17.00 -13.35
C ARG A 88 18.41 -15.81 -12.44
N ALA A 89 19.29 -14.82 -12.40
CA ALA A 89 19.07 -13.60 -11.63
C ALA A 89 17.81 -12.84 -12.07
N ARG A 90 17.60 -12.74 -13.39
CA ARG A 90 16.40 -12.11 -13.96
C ARG A 90 15.12 -12.81 -13.51
N LYS A 91 15.09 -14.16 -13.53
CA LYS A 91 13.94 -14.95 -13.07
C LYS A 91 13.65 -14.73 -11.60
N TYR A 92 14.68 -14.75 -10.76
CA TYR A 92 14.54 -14.48 -9.33
C TYR A 92 14.00 -13.07 -9.08
N ASN A 93 14.49 -12.06 -9.79
CA ASN A 93 13.96 -10.69 -9.66
C ASN A 93 12.48 -10.59 -10.07
N ASN A 94 12.09 -11.27 -11.16
CA ASN A 94 10.71 -11.29 -11.62
C ASN A 94 9.78 -11.97 -10.61
N LEU A 95 10.20 -13.10 -10.02
CA LEU A 95 9.47 -13.75 -8.92
C LEU A 95 9.38 -12.82 -7.71
N GLY A 96 10.50 -12.21 -7.30
CA GLY A 96 10.54 -11.25 -6.20
C GLY A 96 9.52 -10.12 -6.36
N THR A 97 9.49 -9.53 -7.55
CA THR A 97 8.55 -8.45 -7.88
C THR A 97 7.10 -8.94 -7.93
N ALA A 98 6.84 -10.12 -8.51
CA ALA A 98 5.49 -10.66 -8.63
C ALA A 98 4.88 -11.01 -7.25
N PHE A 99 5.66 -11.66 -6.38
CA PHE A 99 5.23 -11.95 -5.01
C PHE A 99 5.02 -10.66 -4.21
N SER A 100 5.89 -9.65 -4.37
CA SER A 100 5.68 -8.35 -3.70
C SER A 100 4.39 -7.68 -4.14
N LYS A 101 4.08 -7.70 -5.44
CA LYS A 101 2.81 -7.16 -5.97
C LYS A 101 1.61 -7.92 -5.40
N ARG A 102 1.72 -9.25 -5.28
CA ARG A 102 0.64 -10.10 -4.75
C ARG A 102 0.40 -9.80 -3.28
N PHE A 103 1.47 -9.66 -2.51
CA PHE A 103 1.40 -9.15 -1.13
C PHE A 103 0.71 -7.79 -1.04
N THR A 104 1.03 -6.83 -1.91
CA THR A 104 0.37 -5.50 -1.88
C THR A 104 -1.14 -5.60 -2.09
N ARG A 105 -1.63 -6.61 -2.83
CA ARG A 105 -3.06 -6.80 -3.08
C ARG A 105 -3.77 -7.62 -2.03
N ILE A 106 -3.15 -8.72 -1.60
CA ILE A 106 -3.78 -9.74 -0.75
C ILE A 106 -3.39 -9.55 0.72
N GLY A 107 -2.20 -9.03 0.98
CA GLY A 107 -1.66 -8.86 2.34
C GLY A 107 -1.00 -10.11 2.93
N ASP A 108 -0.82 -11.18 2.14
CA ASP A 108 -0.22 -12.43 2.59
C ASP A 108 1.29 -12.28 2.90
N LEU A 109 1.65 -12.44 4.17
CA LEU A 109 3.04 -12.32 4.64
C LEU A 109 3.97 -13.37 4.03
N ASP A 110 3.47 -14.55 3.66
CA ASP A 110 4.28 -15.59 3.00
C ASP A 110 4.76 -15.11 1.63
N ASP A 111 3.94 -14.33 0.94
CA ASP A 111 4.33 -13.71 -0.33
C ASP A 111 5.41 -12.67 -0.14
N LEU A 112 5.30 -11.84 0.89
CA LEU A 112 6.35 -10.88 1.19
C LEU A 112 7.67 -11.58 1.53
N GLN A 113 7.62 -12.68 2.27
CA GLN A 113 8.81 -13.47 2.60
C GLN A 113 9.42 -14.15 1.36
N LYS A 114 8.59 -14.69 0.46
CA LYS A 114 9.05 -15.20 -0.84
C LYS A 114 9.65 -14.08 -1.69
N ALA A 115 9.05 -12.89 -1.69
CA ALA A 115 9.53 -11.73 -2.43
C ALA A 115 10.95 -11.33 -2.01
N ILE A 116 11.19 -11.24 -0.70
CA ILE A 116 12.50 -10.97 -0.10
C ILE A 116 13.50 -12.07 -0.52
N LYS A 117 13.16 -13.34 -0.27
CA LYS A 117 14.03 -14.49 -0.59
C LYS A 117 14.46 -14.50 -2.05
N TYR A 118 13.53 -14.30 -2.98
CA TYR A 118 13.85 -14.29 -4.41
C TYR A 118 14.66 -13.07 -4.81
N THR A 119 14.39 -11.89 -4.26
CA THR A 119 15.18 -10.68 -4.56
C THR A 119 16.61 -10.80 -4.02
N GLU A 120 16.81 -11.40 -2.84
CA GLU A 120 18.14 -11.73 -2.31
C GLU A 120 18.87 -12.74 -3.19
N ALA A 121 18.18 -13.79 -3.66
CA ALA A 121 18.76 -14.77 -4.59
C ALA A 121 19.16 -14.14 -5.93
N ALA A 122 18.36 -13.19 -6.44
CA ALA A 122 18.70 -12.42 -7.64
C ALA A 122 19.97 -11.59 -7.45
N LEU A 123 20.07 -10.90 -6.31
CA LEU A 123 21.21 -10.05 -5.96
C LEU A 123 22.51 -10.85 -5.77
N ALA A 124 22.40 -12.08 -5.24
CA ALA A 124 23.52 -13.01 -5.10
C ALA A 124 24.01 -13.59 -6.44
N ALA A 125 23.12 -13.67 -7.44
CA ALA A 125 23.42 -14.25 -8.75
C ALA A 125 24.04 -13.25 -9.75
N ILE A 126 24.01 -11.94 -9.48
CA ILE A 126 24.62 -10.92 -10.35
C ILE A 126 25.97 -10.40 -9.82
N PRO A 127 26.92 -10.03 -10.71
CA PRO A 127 28.17 -9.38 -10.33
C PRO A 127 27.97 -8.12 -9.49
N ARG A 128 29.00 -7.69 -8.75
CA ARG A 128 28.95 -6.54 -7.82
C ARG A 128 28.81 -5.18 -8.51
N ASP A 129 29.27 -5.08 -9.75
CA ASP A 129 29.25 -3.90 -10.60
C ASP A 129 28.03 -3.85 -11.53
N HIS A 130 27.13 -4.83 -11.44
CA HIS A 130 25.98 -4.93 -12.33
C HIS A 130 24.98 -3.76 -12.10
N PRO A 131 24.55 -3.05 -13.16
CA PRO A 131 23.73 -1.83 -13.03
C PRO A 131 22.37 -2.05 -12.34
N TYR A 132 21.79 -3.25 -12.46
CA TYR A 132 20.52 -3.59 -11.80
C TYR A 132 20.59 -3.79 -10.29
N ARG A 133 21.78 -3.83 -9.67
CA ARG A 133 21.90 -4.00 -8.22
C ARG A 133 21.19 -2.89 -7.45
N ALA A 134 21.31 -1.64 -7.92
CA ALA A 134 20.68 -0.50 -7.27
C ALA A 134 19.14 -0.68 -7.15
N GLY A 135 18.49 -1.13 -8.22
CA GLY A 135 17.06 -1.43 -8.22
C GLY A 135 16.69 -2.55 -7.24
N MET A 136 17.45 -3.66 -7.23
CA MET A 136 17.21 -4.78 -6.31
C MET A 136 17.38 -4.38 -4.84
N TYR A 137 18.41 -3.57 -4.54
CA TYR A 137 18.63 -3.03 -3.20
C TYR A 137 17.47 -2.12 -2.76
N ASN A 138 16.99 -1.24 -3.64
CA ASN A 138 15.82 -0.41 -3.34
C ASN A 138 14.56 -1.27 -3.09
N ASN A 139 14.35 -2.30 -3.90
CA ASN A 139 13.21 -3.22 -3.74
C ASN A 139 13.26 -3.97 -2.40
N LEU A 140 14.42 -4.51 -2.01
CA LEU A 140 14.60 -5.12 -0.69
C LEU A 140 14.29 -4.12 0.44
N GLY A 141 14.77 -2.88 0.28
CA GLY A 141 14.44 -1.77 1.16
C GLY A 141 12.94 -1.58 1.39
N THR A 142 12.20 -1.48 0.28
CA THR A 142 10.74 -1.34 0.32
C THR A 142 10.08 -2.56 0.95
N MET A 143 10.48 -3.78 0.58
CA MET A 143 9.90 -5.02 1.12
C MET A 143 10.08 -5.15 2.63
N PHE A 144 11.27 -4.84 3.16
CA PHE A 144 11.50 -4.82 4.61
C PHE A 144 10.71 -3.70 5.31
N THR A 145 10.57 -2.53 4.67
CA THR A 145 9.73 -1.45 5.22
C THR A 145 8.27 -1.88 5.31
N GLU A 146 7.74 -2.55 4.28
CA GLU A 146 6.38 -3.09 4.30
C GLU A 146 6.21 -4.21 5.33
N ARG A 147 7.25 -5.04 5.52
CA ARG A 147 7.24 -6.09 6.55
C ARG A 147 7.16 -5.49 7.96
N PHE A 148 7.94 -4.44 8.22
CA PHE A 148 7.85 -3.68 9.47
C PHE A 148 6.43 -3.15 9.71
N LYS A 149 5.77 -2.56 8.70
CA LYS A 149 4.40 -2.03 8.86
C LYS A 149 3.38 -3.10 9.27
N ARG A 150 3.64 -4.37 8.93
CA ARG A 150 2.75 -5.50 9.25
C ARG A 150 3.11 -6.19 10.56
N VAL A 151 4.40 -6.41 10.80
CA VAL A 151 4.91 -7.25 11.89
C VAL A 151 5.41 -6.41 13.08
N GLY A 152 5.83 -5.17 12.83
CA GLY A 152 6.37 -4.26 13.85
C GLY A 152 7.83 -4.51 14.24
N ASP A 153 8.55 -5.40 13.53
CA ASP A 153 9.95 -5.73 13.85
C ASP A 153 10.91 -4.61 13.42
N LEU A 154 11.49 -3.89 14.39
CA LEU A 154 12.41 -2.78 14.15
C LEU A 154 13.69 -3.21 13.40
N ASP A 155 14.11 -4.48 13.50
CA ASP A 155 15.26 -4.98 12.75
C ASP A 155 15.02 -4.90 11.23
N ASP A 156 13.76 -4.94 10.79
CA ASP A 156 13.40 -4.80 9.39
C ASP A 156 13.65 -3.38 8.89
N LEU A 157 13.39 -2.36 9.70
CA LEU A 157 13.73 -0.99 9.31
C LEU A 157 15.24 -0.80 9.22
N GLN A 158 16.02 -1.46 10.08
CA GLN A 158 17.48 -1.41 10.00
C GLN A 158 18.00 -2.10 8.73
N LYS A 159 17.42 -3.24 8.35
CA LYS A 159 17.72 -3.92 7.07
C LYS A 159 17.31 -3.05 5.89
N ALA A 160 16.13 -2.44 5.95
CA ALA A 160 15.61 -1.57 4.91
C ALA A 160 16.55 -0.38 4.66
N ILE A 161 16.94 0.34 5.71
CA ILE A 161 17.89 1.46 5.63
C ILE A 161 19.20 1.00 4.97
N LYS A 162 19.78 -0.10 5.47
CA LYS A 162 21.04 -0.65 4.92
C LYS A 162 20.93 -0.96 3.42
N HIS A 163 19.83 -1.55 2.99
CA HIS A 163 19.63 -1.87 1.57
C HIS A 163 19.43 -0.62 0.73
N ILE A 164 18.62 0.35 1.17
CA ILE A 164 18.37 1.57 0.38
C ILE A 164 19.64 2.44 0.33
N GLU A 165 20.44 2.50 1.39
CA GLU A 165 21.76 3.16 1.36
C GLU A 165 22.71 2.47 0.37
N ALA A 166 22.71 1.14 0.31
CA ALA A 166 23.47 0.40 -0.72
C ALA A 166 22.97 0.70 -2.14
N ALA A 167 21.65 0.89 -2.34
CA ALA A 167 21.09 1.33 -3.60
C ALA A 167 21.62 2.72 -3.99
N LEU A 168 21.62 3.65 -3.04
CA LEU A 168 22.09 5.03 -3.25
C LEU A 168 23.57 5.08 -3.61
N ALA A 169 24.40 4.28 -2.93
CA ALA A 169 25.83 4.17 -3.19
C ALA A 169 26.13 3.54 -4.56
N ALA A 170 25.31 2.59 -5.01
CA ALA A 170 25.44 1.94 -6.31
C ALA A 170 24.88 2.78 -7.49
N THR A 171 24.25 3.92 -7.22
CA THR A 171 23.60 4.75 -8.24
C THR A 171 24.46 5.99 -8.52
N PRO A 172 24.87 6.27 -9.77
CA PRO A 172 25.59 7.50 -10.13
C PRO A 172 24.80 8.76 -9.77
N GLY A 173 25.50 9.87 -9.50
CA GLY A 173 24.93 11.14 -8.96
C GLY A 173 23.88 11.82 -9.85
N ASP A 174 23.95 11.61 -11.15
CA ASP A 174 23.09 12.15 -12.20
C ASP A 174 21.99 11.17 -12.66
N HIS A 175 21.95 9.97 -12.09
CA HIS A 175 21.04 8.94 -12.54
C HIS A 175 19.57 9.27 -12.15
N PRO A 176 18.61 9.14 -13.07
CA PRO A 176 17.21 9.53 -12.85
C PRO A 176 16.55 8.82 -11.66
N ASN A 177 16.90 7.54 -11.43
CA ASN A 177 16.36 6.76 -10.31
C ASN A 177 16.85 7.21 -8.91
N ARG A 178 17.80 8.15 -8.80
CA ARG A 178 18.22 8.67 -7.48
C ARG A 178 17.06 9.31 -6.72
N ALA A 179 16.17 10.00 -7.42
CA ALA A 179 14.99 10.62 -6.81
C ALA A 179 14.12 9.57 -6.09
N LEU A 180 13.91 8.42 -6.72
CA LEU A 180 13.18 7.30 -6.13
C LEU A 180 13.87 6.74 -4.89
N ILE A 181 15.19 6.56 -4.95
CA ILE A 181 15.98 6.02 -3.82
C ILE A 181 15.96 6.99 -2.63
N TYR A 182 16.09 8.31 -2.88
CA TYR A 182 15.95 9.31 -1.83
C TYR A 182 14.55 9.32 -1.20
N ASN A 183 13.50 9.18 -2.01
CA ASN A 183 12.14 9.08 -1.49
C ASN A 183 11.95 7.80 -0.63
N SER A 184 12.55 6.67 -1.03
CA SER A 184 12.57 5.45 -0.22
C SER A 184 13.30 5.65 1.11
N LEU A 185 14.46 6.34 1.12
CA LEU A 185 15.16 6.70 2.36
C LEU A 185 14.31 7.59 3.26
N GLY A 186 13.67 8.61 2.67
CA GLY A 186 12.75 9.48 3.40
C GLY A 186 11.63 8.69 4.08
N THR A 187 11.03 7.76 3.35
CA THR A 187 9.95 6.90 3.84
C THR A 187 10.41 5.98 4.97
N VAL A 188 11.52 5.26 4.81
CA VAL A 188 11.97 4.30 5.85
C VAL A 188 12.39 5.00 7.15
N PHE A 189 13.07 6.15 7.07
CA PHE A 189 13.39 6.94 8.27
C PHE A 189 12.13 7.48 8.94
N PHE A 190 11.13 7.85 8.17
CA PHE A 190 9.84 8.30 8.72
C PHE A 190 9.07 7.17 9.41
N GLU A 191 9.05 5.96 8.83
CA GLU A 191 8.48 4.79 9.51
C GLU A 191 9.26 4.44 10.79
N ARG A 192 10.60 4.58 10.79
CA ARG A 192 11.41 4.41 12.00
C ARG A 192 11.11 5.45 13.06
N PHE A 193 10.95 6.71 12.65
CA PHE A 193 10.46 7.76 13.54
C PHE A 193 9.08 7.41 14.12
N LYS A 194 8.14 6.89 13.34
CA LYS A 194 6.82 6.51 13.88
C LYS A 194 6.92 5.44 14.96
N GLY A 195 7.81 4.45 14.80
CA GLY A 195 8.03 3.36 15.75
C GLY A 195 8.84 3.77 16.99
N VAL A 196 9.96 4.48 16.80
CA VAL A 196 10.95 4.80 17.84
C VAL A 196 10.73 6.18 18.48
N LYS A 197 10.04 7.08 17.77
CA LYS A 197 9.82 8.50 18.12
C LYS A 197 11.10 9.34 18.22
N ASP A 198 12.17 8.92 17.54
CA ASP A 198 13.43 9.69 17.46
C ASP A 198 13.33 10.85 16.45
N LEU A 199 13.40 12.09 16.93
CA LEU A 199 13.39 13.29 16.09
C LEU A 199 14.57 13.36 15.12
N GLY A 200 15.70 12.71 15.43
CA GLY A 200 16.84 12.60 14.52
C GLY A 200 16.48 11.87 13.23
N ASP A 201 15.60 10.87 13.32
CA ASP A 201 15.10 10.13 12.16
C ASP A 201 14.10 10.94 11.35
N LEU A 202 13.23 11.71 12.01
CA LEU A 202 12.34 12.63 11.31
C LEU A 202 13.13 13.68 10.53
N GLN A 203 14.23 14.20 11.10
CA GLN A 203 15.10 15.15 10.42
C GLN A 203 15.79 14.53 9.19
N LYS A 204 16.25 13.27 9.30
CA LYS A 204 16.80 12.52 8.15
C LYS A 204 15.74 12.28 7.09
N ALA A 205 14.52 11.93 7.49
CA ALA A 205 13.41 11.69 6.59
C ALA A 205 13.11 12.93 5.73
N ILE A 206 12.98 14.10 6.38
CA ILE A 206 12.78 15.39 5.70
C ILE A 206 13.92 15.67 4.73
N LYS A 207 15.18 15.56 5.19
CA LYS A 207 16.36 15.81 4.35
C LYS A 207 16.37 14.94 3.09
N HIS A 208 16.03 13.66 3.21
CA HIS A 208 15.98 12.75 2.07
C HIS A 208 14.79 13.03 1.14
N ALA A 209 13.62 13.39 1.68
CA ALA A 209 12.47 13.79 0.87
C ALA A 209 12.71 15.12 0.12
N GLU A 210 13.40 16.09 0.72
CA GLU A 210 13.85 17.32 0.05
C GLU A 210 14.86 17.02 -1.07
N ALA A 211 15.82 16.12 -0.83
CA ALA A 211 16.75 15.67 -1.85
C ALA A 211 16.05 14.94 -3.01
N ALA A 212 15.02 14.14 -2.72
CA ALA A 212 14.18 13.53 -3.74
C ALA A 212 13.47 14.59 -4.58
N LEU A 213 12.87 15.60 -3.94
CA LEU A 213 12.15 16.68 -4.62
C LEU A 213 13.08 17.49 -5.54
N ALA A 214 14.28 17.79 -5.07
CA ALA A 214 15.30 18.53 -5.83
C ALA A 214 15.81 17.73 -7.05
N ALA A 215 15.89 16.40 -6.94
CA ALA A 215 16.31 15.51 -8.02
C ALA A 215 15.18 15.17 -9.01
N THR A 216 13.94 15.62 -8.76
CA THR A 216 12.77 15.27 -9.56
C THR A 216 12.36 16.42 -10.49
N PRO A 217 12.34 16.24 -11.84
CA PRO A 217 11.84 17.24 -12.78
C PRO A 217 10.41 17.68 -12.47
N GLY A 218 10.08 18.96 -12.69
CA GLY A 218 8.84 19.62 -12.24
C GLY A 218 7.52 18.99 -12.70
N ASP A 219 7.53 18.28 -13.82
CA ASP A 219 6.39 17.60 -14.44
C ASP A 219 6.33 16.08 -14.11
N HIS A 220 7.29 15.56 -13.33
CA HIS A 220 7.38 14.14 -13.08
C HIS A 220 6.24 13.66 -12.15
N PRO A 221 5.53 12.56 -12.49
CA PRO A 221 4.41 12.04 -11.71
C PRO A 221 4.67 11.73 -10.22
N ILE A 222 5.93 11.50 -9.81
CA ILE A 222 6.25 11.14 -8.42
C ILE A 222 6.29 12.36 -7.49
N ARG A 223 6.32 13.59 -8.04
CA ARG A 223 6.41 14.81 -7.24
C ARG A 223 5.26 14.95 -6.26
N ALA A 224 4.04 14.62 -6.67
CA ALA A 224 2.87 14.65 -5.80
C ALA A 224 3.08 13.80 -4.54
N GLY A 225 3.61 12.58 -4.72
CA GLY A 225 3.93 11.68 -3.59
C GLY A 225 5.04 12.22 -2.68
N ILE A 226 6.07 12.85 -3.25
CA ILE A 226 7.16 13.48 -2.46
C ILE A 226 6.63 14.67 -1.65
N TYR A 227 5.82 15.53 -2.28
CA TYR A 227 5.18 16.66 -1.60
C TYR A 227 4.27 16.20 -0.47
N ARG A 228 3.45 15.17 -0.69
CA ARG A 228 2.63 14.56 0.37
C ARG A 228 3.49 14.10 1.54
N ASN A 229 4.58 13.37 1.25
CA ASN A 229 5.50 12.87 2.28
C ASN A 229 6.12 14.03 3.09
N LEU A 230 6.58 15.09 2.42
CA LEU A 230 7.09 16.29 3.08
C LEU A 230 6.02 16.97 3.95
N GLY A 231 4.80 17.12 3.44
CA GLY A 231 3.67 17.68 4.19
C GLY A 231 3.43 16.92 5.49
N LEU A 232 3.38 15.58 5.41
CA LEU A 232 3.19 14.71 6.55
C LEU A 232 4.37 14.78 7.55
N MET A 233 5.61 14.79 7.07
CA MET A 233 6.80 14.85 7.92
C MET A 233 6.89 16.18 8.68
N PHE A 234 6.64 17.31 8.02
CA PHE A 234 6.61 18.62 8.68
C PHE A 234 5.44 18.75 9.66
N SER A 235 4.27 18.21 9.33
CA SER A 235 3.12 18.17 10.25
C SER A 235 3.46 17.37 11.52
N GLN A 236 4.09 16.20 11.37
CA GLN A 236 4.56 15.41 12.51
C GLN A 236 5.66 16.10 13.32
N ARG A 237 6.52 16.91 12.68
CA ARG A 237 7.54 17.68 13.39
C ARG A 237 6.91 18.82 14.18
N PHE A 238 5.94 19.50 13.60
CA PHE A 238 5.13 20.51 14.28
C PHE A 238 4.43 19.94 15.52
N GLU A 239 3.78 18.78 15.42
CA GLU A 239 3.13 18.14 16.59
C GLU A 239 4.09 17.85 17.77
N ARG A 240 5.40 17.81 17.52
CA ARG A 240 6.42 17.48 18.53
C ARG A 240 7.19 18.69 19.04
N VAL A 241 7.44 19.66 18.17
CA VAL A 241 8.28 20.83 18.45
C VAL A 241 7.44 22.10 18.62
N GLU A 242 6.19 22.09 18.17
CA GLU A 242 5.25 23.21 18.16
C GLU A 242 5.76 24.45 17.38
N ASP A 243 6.64 24.23 16.39
CA ASP A 243 7.12 25.28 15.49
C ASP A 243 6.11 25.57 14.38
N LEU A 244 5.43 26.71 14.46
CA LEU A 244 4.46 27.15 13.44
C LEU A 244 5.07 27.27 12.04
N HIS A 245 6.38 27.47 11.90
CA HIS A 245 7.05 27.47 10.60
C HIS A 245 6.97 26.09 9.93
N ASP A 246 7.03 25.01 10.71
CA ASP A 246 6.84 23.65 10.19
C ASP A 246 5.42 23.40 9.75
N LEU A 247 4.43 23.89 10.49
CA LEU A 247 3.04 23.80 10.07
C LEU A 247 2.80 24.55 8.75
N GLN A 248 3.42 25.72 8.58
CA GLN A 248 3.36 26.47 7.31
C GLN A 248 4.00 25.69 6.15
N LYS A 249 5.15 25.05 6.38
CA LYS A 249 5.78 24.16 5.39
C LYS A 249 4.91 22.95 5.07
N ALA A 250 4.27 22.36 6.07
CA ALA A 250 3.37 21.23 5.90
C ALA A 250 2.21 21.59 4.97
N ILE A 251 1.54 22.71 5.24
CA ILE A 251 0.45 23.24 4.41
C ILE A 251 0.91 23.51 2.99
N LYS A 252 2.04 24.22 2.82
CA LYS A 252 2.59 24.53 1.49
C LYS A 252 2.87 23.25 0.67
N HIS A 253 3.48 22.24 1.29
CA HIS A 253 3.75 20.98 0.59
C HIS A 253 2.48 20.19 0.30
N SER A 254 1.48 20.21 1.19
CA SER A 254 0.17 19.60 0.91
C SER A 254 -0.60 20.32 -0.21
N GLU A 255 -0.52 21.65 -0.31
CA GLU A 255 -1.06 22.43 -1.45
C GLU A 255 -0.39 22.03 -2.77
N GLU A 256 0.94 21.91 -2.78
CA GLU A 256 1.70 21.45 -3.95
C GLU A 256 1.35 20.00 -4.34
N ALA A 257 1.12 19.11 -3.37
CA ALA A 257 0.66 17.75 -3.64
C ALA A 257 -0.73 17.72 -4.29
N VAL A 258 -1.65 18.56 -3.78
CA VAL A 258 -2.99 18.79 -4.34
C VAL A 258 -2.90 19.37 -5.75
N ALA A 259 -1.98 20.30 -6.03
CA ALA A 259 -1.82 20.90 -7.35
C ALA A 259 -1.19 19.93 -8.37
N ALA A 260 -0.24 19.10 -7.92
CA ALA A 260 0.46 18.13 -8.77
C ALA A 260 -0.37 16.87 -9.08
N THR A 261 -1.50 16.67 -8.41
CA THR A 261 -2.37 15.50 -8.58
C THR A 261 -3.54 15.82 -9.53
N PRO A 262 -3.66 15.15 -10.69
CA PRO A 262 -4.77 15.34 -11.62
C PRO A 262 -6.14 15.15 -10.95
N GLN A 263 -7.16 15.86 -11.44
CA GLN A 263 -8.49 15.89 -10.83
C GLN A 263 -9.19 14.51 -10.83
N ASP A 264 -8.88 13.67 -11.82
CA ASP A 264 -9.40 12.32 -12.00
C ASP A 264 -8.51 11.23 -11.37
N HIS A 265 -7.45 11.61 -10.64
CA HIS A 265 -6.54 10.67 -10.04
C HIS A 265 -7.15 10.01 -8.78
N PRO A 266 -6.99 8.68 -8.57
CA PRO A 266 -7.55 7.97 -7.42
C PRO A 266 -6.99 8.44 -6.07
N ASP A 267 -5.82 9.07 -6.02
CA ASP A 267 -5.24 9.59 -4.78
C ASP A 267 -5.76 11.00 -4.42
N ARG A 268 -6.62 11.62 -5.24
CA ARG A 268 -7.06 13.00 -5.04
C ARG A 268 -7.68 13.25 -3.66
N ALA A 269 -8.55 12.35 -3.19
CA ALA A 269 -9.15 12.47 -1.85
C ALA A 269 -8.09 12.40 -0.74
N ARG A 270 -7.03 11.62 -0.94
CA ARG A 270 -5.94 11.50 0.03
C ARG A 270 -5.16 12.81 0.16
N GLU A 271 -4.90 13.48 -0.96
CA GLU A 271 -4.21 14.77 -0.94
C GLU A 271 -5.07 15.86 -0.26
N TYR A 272 -6.38 15.86 -0.51
CA TYR A 272 -7.31 16.74 0.21
C TYR A 272 -7.36 16.46 1.72
N ASN A 273 -7.35 15.20 2.14
CA ASN A 273 -7.29 14.84 3.55
C ASN A 273 -6.01 15.34 4.21
N GLY A 274 -4.86 15.20 3.52
CA GLY A 274 -3.57 15.69 4.02
C GLY A 274 -3.56 17.20 4.25
N LEU A 275 -4.04 17.96 3.27
CA LEU A 275 -4.16 19.42 3.40
C LEU A 275 -5.19 19.81 4.48
N GLY A 276 -6.34 19.14 4.49
CA GLY A 276 -7.40 19.34 5.48
C GLY A 276 -6.89 19.14 6.91
N ALA A 277 -6.11 18.09 7.17
CA ALA A 277 -5.52 17.84 8.48
C ALA A 277 -4.51 18.92 8.92
N CYS A 278 -3.72 19.46 7.98
CA CYS A 278 -2.80 20.55 8.27
C CYS A 278 -3.55 21.85 8.61
N LEU A 279 -4.59 22.19 7.83
CA LEU A 279 -5.43 23.37 8.10
C LEU A 279 -6.24 23.23 9.39
N GLN A 280 -6.74 22.03 9.69
CA GLN A 280 -7.39 21.71 10.97
C GLN A 280 -6.44 21.96 12.14
N SER A 281 -5.18 21.53 12.02
CA SER A 281 -4.16 21.77 13.03
C SER A 281 -3.90 23.27 13.21
N ARG A 282 -3.80 24.04 12.12
CA ARG A 282 -3.64 25.50 12.17
C ARG A 282 -4.85 26.19 12.77
N TYR A 283 -6.06 25.73 12.47
CA TYR A 283 -7.29 26.21 13.08
C TYR A 283 -7.29 26.01 14.59
N PHE A 284 -6.89 24.84 15.10
CA PHE A 284 -6.89 24.62 16.55
C PHE A 284 -5.95 25.54 17.32
N TRP A 285 -4.86 25.97 16.68
CA TRP A 285 -3.90 26.92 17.23
C TRP A 285 -4.32 28.38 17.09
N THR A 286 -4.78 28.78 15.90
CA THR A 286 -5.05 30.19 15.57
C THR A 286 -6.50 30.60 15.77
N ARG A 287 -7.42 29.63 15.80
CA ARG A 287 -8.88 29.80 15.74
C ARG A 287 -9.37 30.57 14.52
N SER A 288 -8.60 30.54 13.42
CA SER A 288 -8.91 31.15 12.12
C SER A 288 -10.19 30.58 11.49
N PRO A 289 -11.27 31.37 11.33
CA PRO A 289 -12.49 30.93 10.65
C PRO A 289 -12.25 30.52 9.19
N GLU A 290 -11.27 31.14 8.53
CA GLU A 290 -10.89 30.82 7.15
C GLU A 290 -10.35 29.39 7.05
N ASP A 291 -9.47 29.00 7.98
CA ASP A 291 -8.93 27.63 8.03
C ASP A 291 -10.00 26.60 8.34
N PHE A 292 -10.95 26.93 9.21
CA PHE A 292 -12.10 26.08 9.52
C PHE A 292 -12.94 25.81 8.27
N ASN A 293 -13.32 26.87 7.55
CA ASN A 293 -14.16 26.78 6.36
C ASN A 293 -13.44 26.03 5.23
N GLU A 294 -12.16 26.32 5.02
CA GLU A 294 -11.36 25.68 3.97
C GLU A 294 -11.12 24.19 4.28
N CYS A 295 -10.85 23.84 5.55
CA CYS A 295 -10.74 22.46 5.97
C CYS A 295 -12.03 21.66 5.72
N LEU A 296 -13.20 22.21 6.09
CA LEU A 296 -14.49 21.58 5.81
C LEU A 296 -14.74 21.42 4.31
N ARG A 297 -14.40 22.43 3.50
CA ARG A 297 -14.51 22.37 2.05
C ARG A 297 -13.66 21.23 1.48
N LEU A 298 -12.41 21.09 1.91
CA LEU A 298 -11.52 20.03 1.45
C LEU A 298 -12.01 18.64 1.84
N TYR A 299 -12.47 18.45 3.07
CA TYR A 299 -13.06 17.17 3.48
C TYR A 299 -14.35 16.85 2.69
N TYR A 300 -15.14 17.85 2.36
CA TYR A 300 -16.32 17.69 1.50
C TYR A 300 -15.94 17.23 0.08
N GLU A 301 -14.93 17.87 -0.54
CA GLU A 301 -14.40 17.48 -1.85
C GLU A 301 -13.84 16.05 -1.84
N ALA A 302 -13.08 15.70 -0.79
CA ALA A 302 -12.51 14.36 -0.62
C ALA A 302 -13.60 13.29 -0.51
N TRP A 303 -14.65 13.51 0.27
CA TRP A 303 -15.79 12.59 0.39
C TRP A 303 -16.52 12.37 -0.95
N HIS A 304 -16.66 13.42 -1.76
CA HIS A 304 -17.35 13.38 -3.06
C HIS A 304 -16.47 12.88 -4.21
N CYS A 305 -15.17 12.68 -4.01
CA CYS A 305 -14.28 12.15 -5.02
C CYS A 305 -14.54 10.64 -5.25
N ARG A 306 -15.52 10.31 -6.09
CA ARG A 306 -15.99 8.92 -6.33
C ARG A 306 -14.93 8.00 -6.93
N ILE A 307 -13.92 8.56 -7.59
CA ILE A 307 -12.81 7.82 -8.20
C ILE A 307 -11.79 7.38 -7.12
N SER A 308 -11.74 8.08 -5.98
CA SER A 308 -10.83 7.75 -4.90
C SER A 308 -11.30 6.51 -4.11
N PRO A 309 -10.38 5.73 -3.53
CA PRO A 309 -10.71 4.60 -2.68
C PRO A 309 -11.71 4.98 -1.57
N PRO A 310 -12.67 4.10 -1.23
CA PRO A 310 -13.63 4.35 -0.17
C PRO A 310 -13.00 4.73 1.17
N ARG A 311 -11.83 4.14 1.49
CA ARG A 311 -11.08 4.44 2.71
C ARG A 311 -10.72 5.92 2.82
N ASP A 312 -10.13 6.51 1.78
CA ASP A 312 -9.73 7.92 1.79
C ASP A 312 -10.96 8.83 1.92
N ARG A 313 -12.08 8.46 1.29
CA ARG A 313 -13.35 9.19 1.41
C ARG A 313 -13.91 9.13 2.83
N ILE A 314 -13.92 7.96 3.46
CA ILE A 314 -14.39 7.80 4.84
C ILE A 314 -13.50 8.58 5.81
N GLN A 315 -12.18 8.59 5.60
CA GLN A 315 -11.25 9.40 6.40
C GLN A 315 -11.58 10.89 6.32
N ALA A 316 -12.01 11.39 5.16
CA ALA A 316 -12.48 12.77 5.02
C ALA A 316 -13.73 13.05 5.88
N ALA A 317 -14.70 12.13 5.85
CA ALA A 317 -15.91 12.24 6.65
C ALA A 317 -15.61 12.22 8.17
N LEU A 318 -14.65 11.39 8.60
CA LEU A 318 -14.16 11.38 9.98
C LEU A 318 -13.51 12.72 10.35
N GLY A 319 -12.61 13.24 9.49
CA GLY A 319 -11.96 14.53 9.69
C GLY A 319 -12.96 15.68 9.85
N ALA A 320 -13.97 15.74 8.96
CA ALA A 320 -15.04 16.73 9.04
C ALA A 320 -15.87 16.57 10.32
N GLY A 321 -16.23 15.33 10.67
CA GLY A 321 -16.97 15.04 11.90
C GLY A 321 -16.21 15.46 13.15
N HIS A 322 -14.91 15.16 13.24
CA HIS A 322 -14.06 15.60 14.34
C HIS A 322 -13.96 17.12 14.42
N LEU A 323 -13.80 17.80 13.28
CA LEU A 323 -13.77 19.26 13.23
C LEU A 323 -15.08 19.87 13.76
N LEU A 324 -16.23 19.34 13.33
CA LEU A 324 -17.55 19.81 13.78
C LEU A 324 -17.81 19.48 15.26
N CYS A 325 -17.49 18.27 15.73
CA CYS A 325 -17.61 17.90 17.14
C CYS A 325 -16.64 18.66 18.05
N SER A 326 -15.46 19.06 17.57
CA SER A 326 -14.56 19.88 18.38
C SER A 326 -15.14 21.27 18.68
N THR A 327 -16.15 21.70 17.92
CA THR A 327 -16.95 22.91 18.20
C THR A 327 -18.15 22.64 19.12
N GLY A 328 -18.46 21.37 19.43
CA GLY A 328 -19.55 20.94 20.31
C GLY A 328 -19.24 19.64 21.07
N SER A 329 -18.98 19.74 22.37
CA SER A 329 -18.45 18.65 23.21
C SER A 329 -19.29 17.36 23.22
N VAL A 330 -18.79 16.26 22.64
CA VAL A 330 -19.13 14.87 23.02
C VAL A 330 -17.93 13.94 22.78
N ASN A 331 -17.57 13.14 23.78
CA ASN A 331 -16.46 12.18 23.75
C ASN A 331 -17.02 10.75 23.90
N LEU A 332 -16.67 9.82 23.01
CA LEU A 332 -17.07 8.41 23.08
C LEU A 332 -15.88 7.50 22.79
N GLN A 333 -15.05 7.29 23.81
CA GLN A 333 -14.12 6.16 23.89
C GLN A 333 -14.93 4.89 24.16
N LEU A 334 -14.79 3.86 23.31
CA LEU A 334 -14.76 2.43 23.69
C LEU A 334 -14.83 1.52 22.45
N LEU A 335 -13.74 0.80 22.18
CA LEU A 335 -13.61 -0.68 22.14
C LEU A 335 -12.48 -1.14 21.20
N LYS A 336 -11.58 -1.94 21.77
CA LYS A 336 -10.56 -2.74 21.08
C LYS A 336 -11.02 -4.19 20.98
N ARG A 337 -10.61 -4.90 19.91
CA ARG A 337 -10.02 -6.26 19.97
C ARG A 337 -9.37 -6.66 18.66
N ASP A 338 -8.27 -7.41 18.79
CA ASP A 338 -7.17 -7.59 17.84
C ASP A 338 -7.47 -8.46 16.62
N ASP A 339 -6.64 -8.20 15.60
CA ASP A 339 -6.45 -8.83 14.29
C ASP A 339 -7.46 -8.59 13.15
N GLN A 340 -8.62 -7.98 13.41
CA GLN A 340 -9.34 -7.18 12.39
C GLN A 340 -9.02 -5.68 12.50
N GLN A 341 -8.06 -5.34 13.35
CA GLN A 341 -7.82 -4.01 13.86
C GLN A 341 -7.33 -3.00 12.82
N TYR A 342 -6.57 -3.37 11.79
CA TYR A 342 -5.97 -2.32 10.96
C TYR A 342 -7.01 -1.51 10.17
N ILE A 343 -8.03 -2.18 9.59
CA ILE A 343 -9.09 -1.51 8.81
C ILE A 343 -10.24 -1.07 9.73
N LEU A 344 -10.66 -1.90 10.69
CA LEU A 344 -11.77 -1.55 11.59
C LEU A 344 -11.38 -0.54 12.67
N SER A 345 -10.12 -0.44 13.10
CA SER A 345 -9.70 0.62 14.04
C SER A 345 -9.78 2.00 13.39
N GLU A 346 -9.44 2.13 12.11
CA GLU A 346 -9.55 3.40 11.37
C GLU A 346 -10.99 3.88 11.24
N PHE A 347 -11.96 2.96 11.23
CA PHE A 347 -13.39 3.29 11.15
C PHE A 347 -14.11 3.23 12.50
N SER A 348 -13.41 2.83 13.56
CA SER A 348 -13.98 2.79 14.91
C SER A 348 -14.37 4.20 15.34
N GLY A 349 -15.62 4.36 15.77
CA GLY A 349 -16.16 5.67 16.18
C GLY A 349 -16.89 6.45 15.08
N LEU A 350 -16.89 6.03 13.80
CA LEU A 350 -17.59 6.75 12.73
C LEU A 350 -19.09 6.96 13.03
N ALA A 351 -19.77 5.91 13.51
CA ALA A 351 -21.18 5.96 13.85
C ALA A 351 -21.45 6.91 15.04
N SER A 352 -20.54 6.90 16.02
CA SER A 352 -20.56 7.79 17.18
C SER A 352 -20.38 9.25 16.79
N THR A 353 -19.41 9.53 15.90
CA THR A 353 -19.16 10.87 15.36
C THR A 353 -20.36 11.35 14.54
N ALA A 354 -20.93 10.51 13.67
CA ALA A 354 -22.11 10.85 12.88
C ALA A 354 -23.33 11.16 13.77
N ALA A 355 -23.56 10.36 14.82
CA ALA A 355 -24.62 10.59 15.78
C ALA A 355 -24.40 11.88 16.60
N SER A 356 -23.16 12.18 16.99
CA SER A 356 -22.80 13.41 17.68
C SER A 356 -23.06 14.63 16.81
N VAL A 357 -22.60 14.63 15.55
CA VAL A 357 -22.86 15.72 14.59
C VAL A 357 -24.36 15.92 14.38
N ALA A 358 -25.15 14.84 14.28
CA ALA A 358 -26.60 14.95 14.13
C ALA A 358 -27.26 15.64 15.35
N LEU A 359 -26.84 15.31 16.57
CA LEU A 359 -27.33 15.97 17.79
C LEU A 359 -26.93 17.45 17.83
N LEU A 360 -25.68 17.78 17.50
CA LEU A 360 -25.20 19.17 17.45
C LEU A 360 -25.94 20.01 16.41
N ALA A 361 -26.35 19.40 15.30
CA ALA A 361 -27.17 20.03 14.28
C ALA A 361 -28.67 20.14 14.67
N GLY A 362 -29.04 19.82 15.91
CA GLY A 362 -30.41 19.90 16.40
C GLY A 362 -31.35 18.84 15.82
N ARG A 363 -30.83 17.75 15.25
CA ARG A 363 -31.65 16.63 14.79
C ARG A 363 -32.20 15.86 15.99
N GLU A 364 -33.36 15.25 15.81
CA GLU A 364 -34.00 14.43 16.85
C GLU A 364 -33.11 13.24 17.27
N ALA A 365 -33.16 12.88 18.55
CA ALA A 365 -32.40 11.74 19.11
C ALA A 365 -32.65 10.42 18.36
N TYR A 366 -33.84 10.25 17.77
CA TYR A 366 -34.16 9.10 16.92
C TYR A 366 -33.23 8.99 15.70
N HIS A 367 -32.92 10.12 15.04
CA HIS A 367 -32.02 10.13 13.88
C HIS A 367 -30.59 9.75 14.28
N SER A 368 -30.12 10.24 15.43
CA SER A 368 -28.80 9.90 15.97
C SER A 368 -28.70 8.42 16.37
N LEU A 369 -29.75 7.88 17.01
CA LEU A 369 -29.84 6.46 17.34
C LEU A 369 -29.83 5.59 16.08
N LYS A 370 -30.56 5.99 15.04
CA LYS A 370 -30.57 5.29 13.75
C LYS A 370 -29.18 5.21 13.11
N LEU A 371 -28.37 6.27 13.21
CA LEU A 371 -26.99 6.28 12.73
C LEU A 371 -26.09 5.33 13.52
N LEU A 372 -26.26 5.25 14.84
CA LEU A 372 -25.55 4.29 15.71
C LEU A 372 -25.88 2.84 15.34
N GLU A 373 -27.18 2.53 15.19
CA GLU A 373 -27.63 1.18 14.86
C GLU A 373 -27.21 0.76 13.44
N LEU A 374 -27.21 1.69 12.49
CA LEU A 374 -26.70 1.43 11.14
C LEU A 374 -25.20 1.11 11.14
N GLY A 375 -24.41 1.85 11.93
CA GLY A 375 -22.99 1.58 12.12
C GLY A 375 -22.72 0.20 12.75
N ARG A 376 -23.49 -0.16 13.78
CA ARG A 376 -23.43 -1.49 14.41
C ARG A 376 -23.76 -2.60 13.42
N GLY A 377 -24.80 -2.42 12.60
CA GLY A 377 -25.19 -3.39 11.57
C GLY A 377 -24.08 -3.65 10.55
N ILE A 378 -23.39 -2.59 10.09
CA ILE A 378 -22.27 -2.72 9.14
C ILE A 378 -21.09 -3.46 9.77
N ILE A 379 -20.68 -3.10 10.99
CA ILE A 379 -19.57 -3.75 11.70
C ILE A 379 -19.89 -5.24 11.95
N MET A 380 -21.13 -5.53 12.36
CA MET A 380 -21.57 -6.90 12.61
C MET A 380 -21.66 -7.72 11.31
N GLY A 381 -22.05 -7.10 10.19
CA GLY A 381 -21.99 -7.69 8.85
C GLY A 381 -20.57 -8.09 8.46
N PHE A 382 -19.59 -7.18 8.61
CA PHE A 382 -18.18 -7.51 8.34
C PHE A 382 -17.62 -8.61 9.27
N ALA A 383 -18.01 -8.60 10.55
CA ALA A 383 -17.63 -9.65 11.51
C ALA A 383 -18.28 -11.02 11.19
N ILE A 384 -19.38 -11.04 10.45
CA ILE A 384 -20.05 -12.26 9.96
C ILE A 384 -19.46 -12.71 8.62
N ASP A 385 -19.16 -11.79 7.70
CA ASP A 385 -18.55 -12.10 6.39
C ASP A 385 -17.11 -12.58 6.52
N SER A 386 -16.34 -12.06 7.48
CA SER A 386 -15.02 -12.63 7.83
C SER A 386 -15.10 -14.04 8.45
N ARG A 387 -16.29 -14.47 8.89
CA ARG A 387 -16.57 -15.87 9.28
C ARG A 387 -17.08 -16.72 8.11
N SER A 388 -17.34 -16.11 6.95
CA SER A 388 -17.82 -16.81 5.75
C SER A 388 -16.72 -17.55 5.00
N GLU A 389 -15.43 -17.19 5.19
CA GLU A 389 -14.27 -17.97 4.71
C GLU A 389 -14.20 -19.39 5.31
N VAL A 390 -14.90 -19.63 6.43
CA VAL A 390 -15.04 -20.97 7.02
C VAL A 390 -15.96 -21.86 6.15
N SER A 391 -16.82 -21.26 5.33
CA SER A 391 -17.69 -21.98 4.38
C SER A 391 -16.89 -22.62 3.25
N ASP A 392 -15.82 -21.96 2.81
CA ASP A 392 -14.88 -22.49 1.81
C ASP A 392 -14.02 -23.62 2.41
N LEU A 393 -13.65 -23.49 3.69
CA LEU A 393 -12.98 -24.55 4.44
C LEU A 393 -13.80 -25.85 4.52
N LYS A 394 -15.13 -25.75 4.54
CA LYS A 394 -16.05 -26.91 4.51
C LYS A 394 -16.00 -27.67 3.19
N VAL A 395 -15.70 -26.98 2.09
CA VAL A 395 -15.64 -27.54 0.74
C VAL A 395 -14.29 -28.23 0.50
N ASP A 396 -13.19 -27.60 0.91
CA ASP A 396 -11.85 -28.07 0.58
C ASP A 396 -11.20 -28.97 1.66
N TYR A 397 -11.54 -28.79 2.94
CA TYR A 397 -10.88 -29.48 4.07
C TYR A 397 -11.87 -29.88 5.17
N ARG A 398 -12.70 -30.88 4.85
CA ARG A 398 -13.87 -31.26 5.65
C ARG A 398 -13.54 -31.82 7.04
N PHE A 399 -12.41 -32.52 7.20
CA PHE A 399 -12.01 -33.12 8.48
C PHE A 399 -11.56 -32.04 9.49
N GLU A 400 -10.79 -31.06 9.02
CA GLU A 400 -10.31 -29.91 9.79
C GLU A 400 -11.48 -28.98 10.15
N PHE A 401 -12.43 -28.79 9.23
CA PHE A 401 -13.68 -28.08 9.50
C PHE A 401 -14.51 -28.74 10.60
N ASP A 402 -14.66 -30.07 10.57
CA ASP A 402 -15.44 -30.80 11.57
C ASP A 402 -14.77 -30.76 12.95
N GLN A 403 -13.44 -30.81 13.04
CA GLN A 403 -12.72 -30.60 14.31
C GLN A 403 -12.85 -29.17 14.84
N TYR A 404 -12.66 -28.17 13.98
CA TYR A 404 -12.84 -26.76 14.33
C TYR A 404 -14.26 -26.48 14.82
N HIS A 405 -15.27 -27.01 14.13
CA HIS A 405 -16.67 -26.81 14.51
C HIS A 405 -17.01 -27.51 15.83
N ARG A 406 -16.45 -28.69 16.10
CA ARG A 406 -16.65 -29.42 17.36
C ARG A 406 -16.04 -28.68 18.56
N LEU A 407 -14.78 -28.25 18.44
CA LEU A 407 -14.10 -27.44 19.46
C LEU A 407 -14.81 -26.09 19.69
N ARG A 408 -15.34 -25.47 18.63
CA ARG A 408 -16.10 -24.23 18.72
C ARG A 408 -17.41 -24.41 19.50
N VAL A 409 -18.11 -25.53 19.33
CA VAL A 409 -19.33 -25.82 20.10
C VAL A 409 -18.96 -26.07 21.57
N GLU A 410 -17.87 -26.81 21.83
CA GLU A 410 -17.39 -27.11 23.18
C GLU A 410 -16.98 -25.86 23.97
N ILE A 411 -16.31 -24.90 23.32
CA ILE A 411 -15.91 -23.62 23.95
C ILE A 411 -17.09 -22.68 24.20
N ASN A 412 -18.15 -22.77 23.39
CA ASN A 412 -19.33 -21.90 23.52
C ASN A 412 -20.49 -22.55 24.29
N SER A 413 -20.32 -23.79 24.76
CA SER A 413 -21.27 -24.40 25.68
C SER A 413 -21.13 -23.76 27.07
N PRO A 414 -22.24 -23.44 27.77
CA PRO A 414 -22.18 -22.97 29.14
C PRO A 414 -21.52 -24.02 30.03
N ILE A 415 -20.67 -23.57 30.96
CA ILE A 415 -20.06 -24.46 31.97
C ILE A 415 -21.17 -24.91 32.93
N ASP A 416 -21.38 -26.22 33.03
CA ASP A 416 -22.32 -26.82 33.99
C ASP A 416 -21.80 -26.60 35.43
N GLU A 417 -22.43 -25.70 36.17
CA GLU A 417 -22.14 -25.42 37.59
C GLU A 417 -22.70 -26.50 38.55
N THR A 418 -22.67 -27.78 38.18
CA THR A 418 -23.14 -28.88 39.06
C THR A 418 -22.07 -29.89 39.45
N MET A 419 -20.79 -29.60 39.22
CA MET A 419 -19.66 -30.44 39.66
C MET A 419 -18.71 -29.71 40.63
N CYS A 420 -19.29 -29.07 41.66
CA CYS A 420 -18.64 -28.80 42.93
C CYS A 420 -19.65 -29.00 44.06
N GLY A 421 -19.83 -30.27 44.46
CA GLY A 421 -20.42 -30.71 45.71
C GLY A 421 -19.43 -31.60 46.43
#